data_AF-A0A349K7P8-F1
#
_entry.id   AF-A0A349K7P8-F1
#
_cell.length_a   1.000
_cell.length_b   1.000
_cell.length_c   1.000
_cell.angle_alpha   90.00
_cell.angle_beta   90.00
_cell.angle_gamma   90.00
#
_symmetry.space_group_name_H-M   'P 1'
#
loop_
_entity.id
_entity.type
_entity.pdbx_description
1 polymer ?
#
loop_
_entity_poly.entity_id
_entity_poly.type
_entity_poly.pdbx_seq_one_letter_code
_entity_poly.pdbx_strand_id
1 'polypeptide(L)'
;MAQNLSCQICSTYMKPWETDCPSCGTIKIVGLEKCPICSYDITEKSNFCSNCGNPFSFEKVKFIQAINLGFTNIFNFNGRATRAEFWWWHLFITLSFSGINLFVLYVARGGGDMTLPVIGEVIWGLIASGLCLSISVRRLHDTNRHGWWAIGQFYSFFYSLLSVSQGVISQISSVGTVVCAIPLFWLIICACRKGHIGNNKYGPDLRTITR
;
A
#
# COMPACT_ATOMS: atom_id res chain seq x y z
N MET A 1 -12.25 -9.65 30.72
CA MET A 1 -13.32 -10.65 30.75
C MET A 1 -13.47 -11.21 29.35
N ALA A 2 -13.07 -12.46 29.11
CA ALA A 2 -13.23 -13.10 27.81
C ALA A 2 -14.71 -13.46 27.62
N GLN A 3 -15.36 -12.91 26.59
CA GLN A 3 -16.73 -13.25 26.26
C GLN A 3 -16.73 -14.65 25.64
N ASN A 4 -17.42 -15.60 26.30
CA ASN A 4 -17.66 -16.93 25.75
C ASN A 4 -18.63 -16.77 24.56
N LEU A 5 -18.19 -17.15 23.36
CA LEU A 5 -18.96 -17.05 22.12
C LEU A 5 -19.59 -18.42 21.81
N SER A 6 -20.86 -18.44 21.44
CA SER A 6 -21.57 -19.66 21.01
C SER A 6 -21.72 -19.70 19.48
N CYS A 7 -21.64 -20.90 18.90
CA CYS A 7 -21.90 -21.10 17.47
C CYS A 7 -23.38 -20.86 17.15
N GLN A 8 -23.70 -20.04 16.14
CA GLN A 8 -25.10 -19.75 15.76
C GLN A 8 -25.86 -20.94 15.17
N ILE A 9 -25.17 -22.00 14.75
CA ILE A 9 -25.78 -23.18 14.11
C ILE A 9 -25.99 -24.31 15.11
N CYS A 10 -24.98 -24.62 15.92
CA CYS A 10 -25.02 -25.76 16.84
C CYS A 10 -24.92 -25.38 18.32
N SER A 11 -24.92 -24.07 18.64
CA SER A 11 -24.87 -23.52 20.00
C SER A 11 -23.68 -23.99 20.87
N THR A 12 -22.68 -24.63 20.26
CA THR A 12 -21.48 -25.09 20.97
C THR A 12 -20.64 -23.89 21.40
N TYR A 13 -20.16 -23.91 22.64
CA TYR A 13 -19.26 -22.88 23.17
C TYR A 13 -17.89 -22.99 22.50
N MET A 14 -17.41 -21.86 21.96
CA MET A 14 -16.14 -21.77 21.26
C MET A 14 -15.16 -20.91 22.03
N LYS A 15 -13.89 -21.30 22.00
CA LYS A 15 -12.81 -20.46 22.52
C LYS A 15 -12.55 -19.31 21.55
N PRO A 16 -12.09 -18.13 22.04
CA PRO A 16 -11.90 -16.95 21.19
C PRO A 16 -10.97 -17.13 19.97
N TRP A 17 -10.11 -18.15 19.99
CA TRP A 17 -9.11 -18.45 18.96
C TRP A 17 -9.43 -19.68 18.09
N GLU A 18 -10.57 -20.34 18.29
CA GLU A 18 -11.02 -21.43 17.42
C GLU A 18 -11.61 -20.84 16.12
N THR A 19 -11.16 -21.37 14.97
CA THR A 19 -11.47 -20.86 13.62
C THR A 19 -12.62 -21.60 12.94
N ASP A 20 -12.94 -22.76 13.48
CA ASP A 20 -13.90 -23.74 13.00
C ASP A 20 -14.61 -24.30 14.23
N CYS A 21 -15.93 -24.43 14.15
CA CYS A 21 -16.65 -25.02 15.26
C CYS A 21 -16.29 -26.51 15.35
N PRO A 22 -15.76 -27.00 16.49
CA PRO A 22 -15.32 -28.40 16.62
C PRO A 22 -16.46 -29.41 16.49
N SER A 23 -17.72 -28.94 16.58
CA SER A 23 -18.91 -29.78 16.52
C SER A 23 -19.52 -29.83 15.11
N CYS A 24 -19.60 -28.70 14.40
CA CYS A 24 -20.29 -28.62 13.10
C CYS A 24 -19.39 -28.24 11.91
N GLY A 25 -18.09 -28.01 12.13
CA GLY A 25 -17.12 -27.71 11.07
C GLY A 25 -17.33 -26.38 10.35
N THR A 26 -18.27 -25.55 10.80
CA THR A 26 -18.55 -24.26 10.15
C THR A 26 -17.45 -23.26 10.50
N ILE A 27 -16.90 -22.63 9.47
CA ILE A 27 -15.84 -21.63 9.59
C ILE A 27 -16.39 -20.42 10.34
N LYS A 28 -15.66 -19.94 11.34
CA LYS A 28 -15.87 -18.65 11.98
C LYS A 28 -15.72 -17.56 10.93
N ILE A 29 -16.86 -17.05 10.44
CA ILE A 29 -16.88 -15.68 9.96
C ILE A 29 -16.64 -14.85 11.21
N VAL A 30 -15.42 -14.33 11.38
CA VAL A 30 -15.17 -13.22 12.31
C VAL A 30 -16.00 -12.07 11.76
N GLY A 31 -17.28 -12.06 12.15
CA GLY A 31 -18.31 -11.14 11.69
C GLY A 31 -18.03 -9.77 12.28
N LEU A 32 -17.22 -8.99 11.58
CA LEU A 32 -17.30 -7.56 11.70
C LEU A 32 -18.71 -7.17 11.19
N GLU A 33 -19.65 -6.87 12.07
CA GLU A 33 -20.96 -6.34 11.63
C GLU A 33 -20.77 -4.98 10.94
N LYS A 34 -19.69 -4.27 11.31
CA LYS A 34 -19.30 -2.97 10.77
C LYS A 34 -17.81 -2.91 10.45
N CYS A 35 -17.47 -2.18 9.39
CA CYS A 35 -16.09 -1.92 9.02
C CYS A 35 -15.36 -1.11 10.12
N PRO A 36 -14.15 -1.52 10.56
CA PRO A 36 -13.42 -0.83 11.64
C PRO A 36 -12.86 0.55 11.24
N ILE A 37 -12.89 0.90 9.95
CA ILE A 37 -12.38 2.18 9.43
C ILE A 37 -13.51 3.15 9.13
N CYS A 38 -14.55 2.69 8.43
CA CYS A 38 -15.62 3.55 7.95
C CYS A 38 -17.00 3.24 8.55
N SER A 39 -17.08 2.30 9.50
CA SER A 39 -18.31 1.90 10.20
C SER A 39 -19.46 1.44 9.28
N TYR A 40 -19.16 1.15 8.02
CA TYR A 40 -20.11 0.65 7.03
C TYR A 40 -20.50 -0.79 7.34
N ASP A 41 -21.79 -1.10 7.24
CA ASP A 41 -22.34 -2.43 7.50
C ASP A 41 -21.84 -3.45 6.46
N ILE A 42 -21.37 -4.61 6.92
CA ILE A 42 -20.83 -5.66 6.04
C ILE A 42 -21.95 -6.62 5.68
N THR A 43 -22.62 -6.38 4.55
CA THR A 43 -23.78 -7.16 4.09
C THR A 43 -23.42 -8.42 3.30
N GLU A 44 -22.17 -8.56 2.84
CA GLU A 44 -21.71 -9.72 2.04
C GLU A 44 -20.37 -10.28 2.52
N LYS A 45 -20.11 -11.54 2.14
CA LYS A 45 -18.84 -12.25 2.36
C LYS A 45 -17.76 -11.74 1.38
N SER A 46 -17.54 -10.43 1.35
CA SER A 46 -16.53 -9.79 0.52
C SER A 46 -15.20 -9.70 1.28
N ASN A 47 -14.08 -9.83 0.54
CA ASN A 47 -12.76 -9.61 1.13
C ASN A 47 -12.49 -8.12 1.43
N PHE A 48 -13.41 -7.21 1.06
CA PHE A 48 -13.25 -5.76 1.13
C PHE A 48 -14.55 -5.04 1.51
N CYS A 49 -14.41 -3.91 2.18
CA CYS A 49 -15.49 -2.97 2.43
C CYS A 49 -15.92 -2.26 1.14
N SER A 50 -17.19 -2.37 0.78
CA SER A 50 -17.75 -1.71 -0.40
C SER A 50 -17.71 -0.17 -0.33
N ASN A 51 -17.68 0.41 0.87
CA ASN A 51 -17.68 1.85 1.06
C ASN A 51 -16.26 2.45 1.07
N CYS A 52 -15.34 1.86 1.83
CA CYS A 52 -14.00 2.44 2.04
C CYS A 52 -12.84 1.55 1.58
N GLY A 53 -13.11 0.40 0.95
CA GLY A 53 -12.07 -0.49 0.40
C GLY A 53 -11.20 -1.19 1.45
N ASN A 54 -11.57 -1.13 2.73
CA ASN A 54 -10.81 -1.78 3.80
C ASN A 54 -10.93 -3.33 3.70
N PRO A 55 -9.83 -4.11 3.69
CA PRO A 55 -9.91 -5.55 3.60
C PRO A 55 -10.34 -6.20 4.93
N PHE A 56 -11.24 -7.20 4.87
CA PHE A 56 -11.81 -7.88 6.05
C PHE A 56 -11.18 -9.23 6.36
N SER A 57 -10.51 -9.85 5.39
CA SER A 57 -9.73 -11.07 5.57
C SER A 57 -8.48 -10.93 4.71
N PHE A 58 -7.31 -10.99 5.32
CA PHE A 58 -6.05 -10.98 4.58
C PHE A 58 -5.55 -12.41 4.39
N GLU A 59 -6.26 -13.20 3.57
CA GLU A 59 -5.50 -14.16 2.75
C GLU A 59 -4.39 -13.36 2.05
N LYS A 60 -3.16 -13.90 2.00
CA LYS A 60 -1.99 -13.16 1.50
C LYS A 60 -2.34 -12.41 0.21
N VAL A 61 -2.26 -11.06 0.26
CA VAL A 61 -2.68 -10.19 -0.86
C VAL A 61 -1.95 -10.62 -2.15
N LYS A 62 -2.74 -10.95 -3.17
CA LYS A 62 -2.24 -11.34 -4.50
C LYS A 62 -1.95 -10.10 -5.34
N PHE A 63 -1.20 -10.25 -6.43
CA PHE A 63 -0.79 -9.14 -7.30
C PHE A 63 -1.98 -8.30 -7.82
N ILE A 64 -2.95 -8.92 -8.51
CA ILE A 64 -4.13 -8.23 -9.06
C ILE A 64 -4.96 -7.57 -7.94
N GLN A 65 -5.04 -8.24 -6.80
CA GLN A 65 -5.75 -7.74 -5.63
C GLN A 65 -5.12 -6.45 -5.09
N ALA A 66 -3.79 -6.35 -5.08
CA ALA A 66 -3.09 -5.15 -4.66
C ALA A 66 -3.31 -3.97 -5.62
N ILE A 67 -3.42 -4.23 -6.93
CA ILE A 67 -3.71 -3.20 -7.93
C ILE A 67 -5.11 -2.61 -7.67
N ASN A 68 -6.12 -3.46 -7.52
CA ASN A 68 -7.48 -3.01 -7.21
C ASN A 68 -7.50 -2.21 -5.90
N LEU A 69 -6.83 -2.70 -4.86
CA LEU A 69 -6.73 -2.02 -3.58
C LEU A 69 -6.07 -0.64 -3.67
N GLY A 70 -5.01 -0.49 -4.46
CA GLY A 70 -4.33 0.78 -4.63
C GLY A 70 -5.20 1.82 -5.33
N PHE A 71 -5.97 1.42 -6.35
CA PHE A 71 -6.93 2.32 -6.99
C PHE A 71 -8.12 2.67 -6.10
N THR A 72 -8.69 1.69 -5.39
CA THR A 72 -9.81 1.94 -4.47
C THR A 72 -9.40 2.86 -3.31
N ASN A 73 -8.17 2.73 -2.81
CA ASN A 73 -7.68 3.50 -1.68
C ASN A 73 -6.77 4.66 -2.06
N ILE A 74 -6.83 5.13 -3.30
CA ILE A 74 -5.93 6.19 -3.82
C ILE A 74 -5.97 7.47 -2.96
N PHE A 75 -7.14 7.87 -2.48
CA PHE A 75 -7.34 9.04 -1.61
C PHE A 75 -7.55 8.67 -0.13
N ASN A 76 -7.39 7.39 0.23
CA ASN A 76 -7.58 6.93 1.59
C ASN A 76 -6.22 6.90 2.33
N PHE A 77 -6.02 7.86 3.21
CA PHE A 77 -4.83 7.97 4.07
C PHE A 77 -5.03 7.33 5.45
N ASN A 78 -6.23 6.84 5.74
CA ASN A 78 -6.57 6.23 7.02
C ASN A 78 -6.36 4.72 6.96
N GLY A 79 -6.06 4.13 8.13
CA GLY A 79 -5.83 2.70 8.23
C GLY A 79 -4.37 2.27 8.05
N ARG A 80 -4.20 0.97 7.82
CA ARG A 80 -2.92 0.28 7.74
C ARG A 80 -2.84 -0.50 6.43
N ALA A 81 -1.64 -0.58 5.83
CA ALA A 81 -1.39 -1.40 4.65
C ALA A 81 -0.46 -2.58 4.97
N THR A 82 -0.79 -3.74 4.42
CA THR A 82 0.09 -4.93 4.57
C THR A 82 1.36 -4.77 3.75
N ARG A 83 2.39 -5.57 4.08
CA ARG A 83 3.62 -5.64 3.28
C ARG A 83 3.35 -6.09 1.85
N ALA A 84 2.50 -7.10 1.68
CA ALA A 84 2.18 -7.64 0.35
C ALA A 84 1.47 -6.59 -0.52
N GLU A 85 0.47 -5.89 0.04
CA GLU A 85 -0.21 -4.78 -0.65
C GLU A 85 0.79 -3.70 -1.11
N PHE A 86 1.70 -3.29 -0.21
CA PHE A 86 2.71 -2.27 -0.52
C PHE A 86 3.67 -2.70 -1.63
N TRP A 87 4.25 -3.90 -1.53
CA TRP A 87 5.26 -4.36 -2.49
C TRP A 87 4.67 -4.72 -3.85
N TRP A 88 3.48 -5.31 -3.90
CA TRP A 88 2.82 -5.58 -5.18
C TRP A 88 2.42 -4.30 -5.90
N TRP A 89 1.95 -3.28 -5.17
CA TRP A 89 1.67 -1.98 -5.75
C TRP A 89 2.93 -1.32 -6.31
N HIS A 90 4.03 -1.30 -5.55
CA HIS A 90 5.29 -0.75 -6.03
C HIS A 90 5.82 -1.52 -7.24
N LEU A 91 5.69 -2.84 -7.26
CA LEU A 91 6.06 -3.66 -8.41
C LEU A 91 5.24 -3.29 -9.66
N PHE A 92 3.92 -3.09 -9.52
CA PHE A 92 3.07 -2.61 -10.60
C PHE A 92 3.55 -1.25 -11.13
N ILE A 93 3.77 -0.27 -10.26
CA ILE A 93 4.24 1.07 -10.64
C ILE A 93 5.62 1.00 -11.33
N THR A 94 6.55 0.20 -10.81
CA THR A 94 7.88 0.01 -11.42
C THR A 94 7.80 -0.63 -12.80
N LEU A 95 6.92 -1.63 -13.00
CA LEU A 95 6.71 -2.25 -14.32
C LEU A 95 6.10 -1.26 -15.32
N SER A 96 5.10 -0.47 -14.91
CA SER A 96 4.52 0.57 -15.75
C SER A 96 5.57 1.62 -16.16
N PHE A 97 6.41 2.06 -15.21
CA PHE A 97 7.49 3.03 -15.48
C PHE A 97 8.56 2.45 -16.41
N SER A 98 8.92 1.17 -16.22
CA SER A 98 9.87 0.47 -17.09
C SER A 98 9.36 0.35 -18.53
N GLY A 99 8.06 0.10 -18.71
CA GLY A 99 7.43 0.04 -20.04
C GLY A 99 7.51 1.39 -20.78
N ILE A 100 7.25 2.50 -20.10
CA ILE A 100 7.38 3.84 -20.67
C ILE A 100 8.84 4.15 -21.02
N ASN A 101 9.78 3.81 -20.13
CA ASN A 101 11.21 4.00 -20.40
C ASN A 101 11.69 3.22 -21.64
N LEU A 102 11.24 1.98 -21.80
CA LEU A 102 11.54 1.19 -23.01
C LEU A 102 10.97 1.84 -24.28
N PHE A 103 9.77 2.41 -24.21
CA PHE A 103 9.17 3.15 -25.33
C PHE A 103 9.97 4.42 -25.68
N VAL A 104 10.36 5.21 -24.68
CA VAL A 104 11.21 6.40 -24.85
C VAL A 104 12.54 6.02 -25.51
N LEU A 105 13.19 4.96 -25.03
CA LEU A 105 14.44 4.44 -25.61
C LEU A 105 14.27 3.95 -27.05
N TYR A 106 13.13 3.35 -27.38
CA TYR A 106 12.82 2.90 -28.73
C TYR A 106 12.72 4.09 -29.70
N VAL A 107 11.98 5.15 -29.33
CA VAL A 107 11.84 6.37 -30.15
C VAL A 107 13.20 7.06 -30.31
N ALA A 108 13.99 7.15 -29.24
CA ALA A 108 15.32 7.75 -29.25
C ALA A 108 16.26 7.08 -30.27
N ARG A 109 16.28 5.75 -30.28
CA ARG A 109 17.11 4.97 -31.21
C ARG A 109 16.67 5.08 -32.66
N GLY A 110 15.37 5.32 -32.89
CA GLY A 110 14.83 5.55 -34.22
C GLY A 110 15.07 6.96 -34.78
N GLY A 111 15.71 7.85 -34.02
CA GLY A 111 15.88 9.26 -34.40
C GLY A 111 14.58 10.06 -34.41
N GLY A 112 13.55 9.58 -33.72
CA GLY A 112 12.27 10.27 -33.61
C GLY A 112 12.32 11.48 -32.67
N ASP A 113 11.31 12.35 -32.77
CA ASP A 113 11.14 13.46 -31.84
C ASP A 113 10.90 12.94 -30.41
N MET A 114 11.74 13.38 -29.48
CA MET A 114 11.75 12.97 -28.08
C MET A 114 10.81 13.81 -27.21
N THR A 115 10.26 14.90 -27.73
CA THR A 115 9.47 15.85 -26.96
C THR A 115 8.24 15.19 -26.33
N LEU A 116 7.42 14.47 -27.11
CA LEU A 116 6.22 13.80 -26.60
C LEU A 116 6.52 12.63 -25.64
N PRO A 117 7.46 11.70 -25.94
CA PRO A 117 7.83 10.63 -25.01
C PRO A 117 8.31 11.15 -23.66
N VAL A 118 9.17 12.17 -23.64
CA VAL A 118 9.71 12.76 -22.40
C VAL A 118 8.60 13.44 -21.60
N ILE A 119 7.72 14.21 -22.25
CA ILE A 119 6.56 14.81 -21.57
C ILE A 119 5.67 13.73 -20.95
N GLY A 120 5.41 12.64 -21.69
CA GLY A 120 4.62 11.51 -21.21
C GLY A 120 5.24 10.84 -19.97
N GLU A 121 6.56 10.66 -19.96
CA GLU A 121 7.29 10.11 -18.82
C GLU A 121 7.17 10.99 -17.57
N VAL A 122 7.33 12.31 -17.73
CA VAL A 122 7.21 13.28 -16.61
C VAL A 122 5.80 13.29 -16.04
N ILE A 123 4.77 13.33 -16.90
CA ILE A 123 3.37 13.29 -16.48
C ILE A 123 3.07 11.99 -15.74
N TRP A 124 3.51 10.86 -16.27
CA TRP A 124 3.31 9.58 -15.62
C TRP A 124 4.04 9.49 -14.27
N GLY A 125 5.27 9.98 -14.18
CA GLY A 125 6.02 10.05 -12.93
C GLY A 125 5.29 10.84 -11.84
N LEU A 126 4.69 11.98 -12.20
CA LEU A 126 3.87 12.79 -11.28
C LEU A 126 2.64 12.02 -10.81
N ILE A 127 1.89 11.39 -11.73
CA ILE A 127 0.71 10.57 -11.39
C ILE A 127 1.11 9.42 -10.47
N ALA A 128 2.15 8.66 -10.85
CA ALA A 128 2.67 7.52 -10.10
C ALA A 128 3.13 7.91 -8.68
N SER A 129 3.76 9.07 -8.52
CA SER A 129 4.17 9.57 -7.21
C SER A 129 2.97 9.85 -6.29
N GLY A 130 1.89 10.42 -6.82
CA GLY A 130 0.63 10.62 -6.09
C GLY A 130 -0.06 9.29 -5.73
N LEU A 131 -0.09 8.36 -6.69
CA LEU A 131 -0.60 6.99 -6.52
C LEU A 131 0.11 6.24 -5.37
N CYS A 132 1.41 6.42 -5.22
CA CYS A 132 2.20 5.80 -4.15
C CYS A 132 2.04 6.47 -2.77
N LEU A 133 1.46 7.68 -2.69
CA LEU A 133 1.41 8.43 -1.44
C LEU A 133 0.49 7.76 -0.41
N SER A 134 -0.75 7.43 -0.81
CA SER A 134 -1.74 6.82 0.09
C SER A 134 -1.20 5.54 0.75
N ILE A 135 -0.64 4.65 -0.05
CA ILE A 135 -0.15 3.36 0.43
C ILE A 135 1.11 3.51 1.28
N SER A 136 1.98 4.48 0.96
CA SER A 136 3.16 4.79 1.77
C SER A 136 2.78 5.34 3.14
N VAL A 137 1.77 6.21 3.21
CA VAL A 137 1.20 6.71 4.47
C VAL A 137 0.62 5.56 5.30
N ARG A 138 -0.24 4.72 4.69
CA ARG A 138 -0.84 3.55 5.38
C ARG A 138 0.20 2.51 5.80
N ARG A 139 1.32 2.38 5.07
CA ARG A 139 2.45 1.53 5.46
C ARG A 139 3.23 2.11 6.65
N LEU A 140 3.45 3.43 6.69
CA LEU A 140 4.05 4.10 7.85
C LEU A 140 3.18 3.95 9.10
N HIS A 141 1.88 4.09 8.95
CA HIS A 141 0.91 3.85 10.02
C HIS A 141 0.98 2.43 10.57
N ASP A 142 1.24 1.42 9.74
CA ASP A 142 1.44 0.04 10.19
C ASP A 142 2.65 -0.11 11.12
N THR A 143 3.68 0.70 10.94
CA THR A 143 4.86 0.76 11.83
C THR A 143 4.72 1.76 12.99
N ASN A 144 3.51 2.27 13.23
CA ASN A 144 3.19 3.30 14.24
C ASN A 144 4.00 4.60 14.07
N ARG A 145 4.29 4.98 12.82
CA ARG A 145 4.97 6.24 12.46
C ARG A 145 3.98 7.23 11.84
N HIS A 146 4.34 8.51 11.88
CA HIS A 146 3.55 9.58 11.27
C HIS A 146 3.59 9.50 9.73
N GLY A 147 2.44 9.70 9.07
CA GLY A 147 2.34 9.68 7.60
C GLY A 147 3.19 10.74 6.88
N TRP A 148 3.54 11.85 7.55
CA TRP A 148 4.37 12.93 7.03
C TRP A 148 5.72 12.48 6.45
N TRP A 149 6.28 11.37 6.96
CA TRP A 149 7.52 10.82 6.42
C TRP A 149 7.40 10.39 4.95
N ALA A 150 6.19 10.12 4.45
CA ALA A 150 5.96 9.78 3.04
C ALA A 150 6.27 10.95 2.09
N ILE A 151 6.26 12.20 2.57
CA ILE A 151 6.63 13.37 1.75
C ILE A 151 8.09 13.30 1.28
N GLY A 152 8.94 12.57 2.00
CA GLY A 152 10.31 12.29 1.57
C GLY A 152 10.39 11.67 0.18
N GLN A 153 9.37 10.91 -0.24
CA GLN A 153 9.29 10.36 -1.60
C GLN A 153 9.13 11.45 -2.66
N PHE A 154 8.29 12.47 -2.40
CA PHE A 154 8.15 13.61 -3.32
C PHE A 154 9.43 14.43 -3.40
N TYR A 155 10.06 14.72 -2.25
CA TYR A 155 11.34 15.45 -2.23
C TYR A 155 12.38 14.77 -3.14
N SER A 156 12.49 13.45 -3.04
CA SER A 156 13.44 12.67 -3.82
C SER A 156 13.06 12.61 -5.31
N PHE A 157 11.77 12.50 -5.62
CA PHE A 157 11.26 12.51 -7.00
C PHE A 157 11.51 13.87 -7.70
N PHE A 158 11.17 14.98 -7.05
CA PHE A 158 11.38 16.32 -7.60
C PHE A 158 12.87 16.64 -7.79
N TYR A 159 13.73 16.22 -6.87
CA TYR A 159 15.18 16.36 -7.02
C TYR A 159 15.68 15.59 -8.25
N SER A 160 15.25 14.33 -8.42
CA SER A 160 15.60 13.53 -9.60
C SER A 160 15.13 14.20 -10.89
N LEU A 161 13.92 14.76 -10.92
CA LEU A 161 13.38 15.45 -12.09
C LEU A 161 14.19 16.72 -12.44
N LEU A 162 14.55 17.53 -11.45
CA LEU A 162 15.38 18.72 -11.65
C LEU A 162 16.81 18.38 -12.11
N SER A 163 17.35 17.24 -11.70
CA SER A 163 18.68 16.81 -12.13
C SER A 163 18.76 16.44 -13.62
N VAL A 164 17.64 16.02 -14.22
CA VAL A 164 17.58 15.63 -15.64
C VAL A 164 17.50 16.84 -16.57
N SER A 165 16.94 17.97 -16.11
CA SER A 165 16.78 19.17 -16.95
C SER A 165 18.07 19.98 -17.13
N GLN A 166 19.06 19.79 -16.27
CA GLN A 166 20.37 20.44 -16.39
C GLN A 166 21.37 19.49 -17.05
N GLY A 167 21.37 19.46 -18.38
CA GLY A 167 22.46 18.87 -19.15
C GLY A 167 23.78 19.59 -18.83
N VAL A 168 24.61 18.98 -17.98
CA VAL A 168 26.02 19.31 -17.76
C VAL A 168 26.29 20.80 -17.46
N ILE A 169 25.85 21.31 -16.31
CA ILE A 169 26.50 22.50 -15.71
C ILE A 169 26.80 22.21 -14.24
N SER A 170 28.05 21.77 -14.03
CA SER A 170 28.83 21.77 -12.79
C SER A 170 28.14 21.22 -11.53
N GLN A 171 28.52 20.00 -11.12
CA GLN A 171 28.62 19.65 -9.70
C GLN A 171 27.39 20.05 -8.86
N ILE A 172 26.17 19.73 -9.31
CA ILE A 172 25.07 19.51 -8.36
C ILE A 172 25.53 18.29 -7.56
N SER A 173 26.25 18.60 -6.47
CA SER A 173 27.22 17.75 -5.79
C SER A 173 26.72 16.32 -5.63
N SER A 174 27.62 15.33 -5.73
CA SER A 174 27.36 13.96 -5.26
C SER A 174 26.67 13.94 -3.88
N VAL A 175 26.94 14.95 -3.05
CA VAL A 175 26.28 15.23 -1.77
C VAL A 175 24.77 15.45 -1.91
N GLY A 176 24.30 16.25 -2.88
CA GLY A 176 22.87 16.51 -3.12
C GLY A 176 22.09 15.24 -3.42
N THR A 177 22.63 14.37 -4.29
CA THR A 177 21.99 13.08 -4.62
C THR A 177 21.94 12.15 -3.42
N VAL A 178 23.02 12.08 -2.63
CA VAL A 178 23.06 11.27 -1.41
C VAL A 178 22.03 11.79 -0.38
N VAL A 179 21.96 13.10 -0.16
CA VAL A 179 20.99 13.72 0.76
C VAL A 179 19.55 13.41 0.34
N CYS A 180 19.26 13.50 -0.96
CA CYS A 180 17.93 13.21 -1.49
C CYS A 180 17.60 11.71 -1.51
N ALA A 181 18.58 10.81 -1.47
CA ALA A 181 18.34 9.37 -1.37
C ALA A 181 18.01 8.90 0.06
N ILE A 182 18.44 9.63 1.10
CA ILE A 182 18.25 9.24 2.51
C ILE A 182 16.76 9.02 2.87
N PRO A 183 15.81 9.92 2.51
CA PRO A 183 14.40 9.71 2.81
C PRO A 183 13.80 8.48 2.13
N LEU A 184 14.18 8.20 0.87
CA LEU A 184 13.75 6.99 0.17
C LEU A 184 14.30 5.74 0.84
N PHE A 185 15.59 5.73 1.19
CA PHE A 185 16.22 4.60 1.86
C PHE A 185 15.56 4.33 3.22
N TRP A 186 15.27 5.39 3.99
CA TRP A 186 14.52 5.31 5.24
C TRP A 186 13.10 4.77 5.05
N LEU A 187 12.38 5.21 4.00
CA LEU A 187 11.04 4.71 3.67
C LEU A 187 11.07 3.23 3.27
N ILE A 188 12.08 2.80 2.51
CA ILE A 188 12.29 1.40 2.15
C ILE A 188 12.53 0.56 3.41
N ILE A 189 13.38 1.02 4.34
CA ILE A 189 13.59 0.35 5.62
C ILE A 189 12.26 0.25 6.40
N CYS A 190 11.51 1.34 6.48
CA CYS A 190 10.19 1.34 7.13
C CYS A 190 9.21 0.37 6.46
N ALA A 191 9.22 0.29 5.13
CA ALA A 191 8.37 -0.62 4.37
C ALA A 191 8.73 -2.10 4.64
N CYS A 192 10.02 -2.42 4.70
CA CYS A 192 10.55 -3.75 4.99
C CYS A 192 10.29 -4.19 6.44
N ARG A 193 10.27 -3.27 7.41
CA ARG A 193 10.08 -3.59 8.84
C ARG A 193 8.74 -4.27 9.13
N LYS A 194 8.69 -5.02 10.23
CA LYS A 194 7.47 -5.73 10.66
C LYS A 194 6.50 -4.70 11.23
N GLY A 195 5.23 -4.84 10.90
CA GLY A 195 4.18 -4.00 11.46
C GLY A 195 4.09 -4.14 12.98
N HIS A 196 3.65 -3.07 13.62
CA HIS A 196 3.34 -3.04 15.05
C HIS A 196 2.36 -4.16 15.40
N ILE A 197 2.64 -4.92 16.46
CA ILE A 197 1.81 -6.05 16.90
C ILE A 197 0.65 -5.52 17.73
N GLY A 198 -0.57 -5.96 17.39
CA GLY A 198 -1.78 -5.49 18.03
C GLY A 198 -2.27 -4.13 17.49
N ASN A 199 -3.35 -3.66 18.10
CA ASN A 199 -4.02 -2.44 17.67
C ASN A 199 -3.13 -1.22 17.92
N ASN A 200 -3.15 -0.28 16.99
CA ASN A 200 -2.49 1.00 17.13
C ASN A 200 -3.50 2.13 16.89
N LYS A 201 -3.07 3.39 17.05
CA LYS A 201 -3.91 4.58 16.84
C LYS A 201 -4.50 4.72 15.43
N TYR A 202 -3.97 3.98 14.46
CA TYR A 202 -4.39 4.01 13.06
C TYR A 202 -5.29 2.84 12.66
N GLY A 203 -5.49 1.86 13.55
CA GLY A 203 -6.39 0.73 13.31
C GLY A 203 -5.92 -0.61 13.91
N PRO A 204 -6.77 -1.64 13.80
CA PRO A 204 -6.47 -2.97 14.32
C PRO A 204 -5.32 -3.66 13.57
N ASP A 205 -4.69 -4.67 14.19
CA ASP A 205 -3.65 -5.46 13.52
C ASP A 205 -4.26 -6.34 12.42
N LEU A 206 -3.79 -6.17 11.19
CA LEU A 206 -4.24 -6.94 10.03
C LEU A 206 -3.92 -8.45 10.18
N ARG A 207 -2.98 -8.80 11.06
CA ARG A 207 -2.63 -10.20 11.39
C ARG A 207 -3.55 -10.87 12.39
N THR A 208 -4.23 -10.10 13.24
CA THR A 208 -5.19 -10.68 14.20
C THR A 208 -6.56 -10.87 13.57
N ILE A 209 -6.82 -10.21 12.44
CA ILE A 209 -8.00 -10.43 11.59
C ILE A 209 -7.84 -11.71 10.73
N THR A 210 -6.61 -12.25 10.61
CA THR A 210 -6.29 -13.40 9.75
C THR A 210 -6.22 -14.73 10.47
N ARG A 211 -7.01 -14.91 11.53
CA ARG A 211 -7.24 -16.23 12.10
C ARG A 211 -8.67 -16.40 12.54
#